data_AF-A0A965LUU3-F1
#
_entry.id   AF-A0A965LUU3-F1
#
_cell.length_a   1.000
_cell.length_b   1.000
_cell.length_c   1.000
_cell.angle_alpha   90.00
_cell.angle_beta   90.00
_cell.angle_gamma   90.00
#
_symmetry.space_group_name_H-M   'P 1'
#
loop_
_entity.id
_entity.type
_entity.pdbx_description
1 polymer ?
#
loop_
_entity_poly.entity_id
_entity_poly.type
_entity_poly.pdbx_seq_one_letter_code
_entity_poly.pdbx_strand_id
1 'polypeptide(L)'
;MSEVIEIPAKEELDRHFSAMGDSVDLINGYVAGSYQGRTITKNDEAKDTVSRNVEHLKLMRDKPWWTGYELAAVNAAITAGSAY
;
A
#
# COMPACT_ATOMS: atom_id res chain seq x y z
N MET A 1 -25.53 6.11 -18.88
CA MET A 1 -24.46 5.43 -19.65
C MET A 1 -23.78 4.50 -18.67
N SER A 2 -23.78 3.19 -18.94
CA SER A 2 -23.08 2.23 -18.09
C SER A 2 -21.58 2.47 -18.26
N GLU A 3 -20.87 2.76 -17.17
CA GLU A 3 -19.41 2.87 -17.20
C GLU A 3 -18.84 1.47 -17.44
N VAL A 4 -18.15 1.30 -18.57
CA VAL A 4 -17.42 0.07 -18.86
C VAL A 4 -16.12 0.14 -18.08
N ILE A 5 -16.04 -0.61 -16.99
CA ILE A 5 -14.81 -0.76 -16.22
C ILE A 5 -13.88 -1.68 -17.01
N GLU A 6 -12.80 -1.13 -17.55
CA GLU A 6 -11.72 -1.93 -18.13
C GLU A 6 -10.99 -2.67 -17.01
N ILE A 7 -11.08 -3.99 -17.00
CA ILE A 7 -10.42 -4.84 -16.00
C ILE A 7 -9.05 -5.23 -16.56
N PRO A 8 -7.94 -4.92 -15.85
CA PRO A 8 -6.61 -5.33 -16.26
C PRO A 8 -6.50 -6.85 -16.41
N ALA A 9 -5.55 -7.30 -17.23
CA ALA A 9 -5.23 -8.72 -17.32
C ALA A 9 -4.81 -9.27 -15.95
N LYS A 10 -4.98 -10.58 -15.73
CA LYS A 10 -4.67 -11.21 -14.44
C LYS A 10 -3.22 -10.95 -14.02
N GLU A 11 -2.27 -11.04 -14.94
CA GLU A 11 -0.85 -10.82 -14.68
C GLU A 11 -0.57 -9.38 -14.24
N GLU A 12 -1.38 -8.42 -14.70
CA GLU A 12 -1.27 -7.02 -14.29
C GLU A 12 -1.88 -6.78 -12.91
N LEU A 13 -3.02 -7.41 -12.61
CA LEU A 13 -3.60 -7.43 -11.25
C LEU A 13 -2.61 -8.04 -10.24
N ASP A 14 -1.97 -9.16 -10.58
CA ASP A 14 -0.99 -9.81 -9.71
C ASP A 14 0.23 -8.90 -9.46
N ARG A 15 0.71 -8.16 -10.49
CA ARG A 15 1.78 -7.16 -10.31
C ARG A 15 1.35 -6.01 -9.40
N HIS A 16 0.14 -5.49 -9.58
CA HIS A 16 -0.41 -4.44 -8.73
C HIS A 16 -0.55 -4.89 -7.28
N PHE A 17 -1.04 -6.11 -7.07
CA PHE A 17 -1.21 -6.68 -5.73
C PHE A 17 0.13 -6.91 -5.05
N SER A 18 1.13 -7.40 -5.78
CA SER A 18 2.51 -7.53 -5.27
C SER A 18 3.09 -6.17 -4.86
N ALA A 19 2.92 -5.13 -5.68
CA ALA A 19 3.40 -3.78 -5.38
C ALA A 19 2.71 -3.19 -4.13
N MET A 20 1.42 -3.46 -3.94
CA MET A 20 0.71 -3.10 -2.70
C MET A 20 1.30 -3.83 -1.50
N GLY A 21 1.64 -5.11 -1.63
CA GLY A 21 2.32 -5.89 -0.59
C GLY A 21 3.65 -5.27 -0.18
N ASP A 22 4.47 -4.84 -1.15
CA ASP A 22 5.74 -4.17 -0.87
C ASP A 22 5.55 -2.87 -0.07
N SER A 23 4.51 -2.08 -0.40
CA SER A 23 4.16 -0.88 0.36
C SER A 23 3.66 -1.19 1.78
N VAL A 24 2.92 -2.29 1.96
CA VAL A 24 2.47 -2.75 3.29
C VAL A 24 3.69 -3.10 4.17
N ASP A 25 4.62 -3.89 3.64
CA ASP A 25 5.83 -4.29 4.36
C ASP A 25 6.71 -3.09 4.72
N LEU A 26 6.86 -2.14 3.78
CA LEU A 26 7.60 -0.91 4.03
C LEU A 26 6.97 -0.09 5.15
N ILE A 27 5.66 0.18 5.08
CA ILE A 27 4.97 0.98 6.11
C ILE A 27 5.12 0.31 7.48
N ASN A 28 4.86 -1.00 7.57
CA ASN A 28 4.96 -1.74 8.83
C ASN A 28 6.39 -1.70 9.40
N GLY A 29 7.41 -1.86 8.56
CA GLY A 29 8.80 -1.77 8.98
C GLY A 29 9.19 -0.38 9.47
N TYR A 30 8.76 0.67 8.76
CA TYR A 30 9.02 2.06 9.16
C TYR A 30 8.33 2.41 10.48
N VAL A 31 7.06 2.01 10.64
CA VAL A 31 6.31 2.17 11.89
C VAL A 31 6.97 1.42 13.05
N ALA A 32 7.50 0.22 12.80
CA ALA A 32 8.24 -0.57 13.77
C ALA A 32 9.67 -0.04 14.04
N GLY A 33 10.15 0.97 13.30
CA GLY A 33 11.49 1.53 13.44
C GLY A 33 12.60 0.65 12.85
N SER A 34 12.28 -0.36 12.04
CA SER A 34 13.26 -1.24 11.39
C SER A 34 12.71 -1.81 10.09
N TYR A 35 13.45 -1.62 8.99
CA TYR A 35 13.09 -2.15 7.68
C TYR A 35 14.33 -2.67 6.94
N GLN A 36 14.23 -3.90 6.41
CA GLN A 36 15.30 -4.58 5.67
C GLN A 36 16.68 -4.54 6.37
N GLY A 37 16.70 -4.78 7.68
CA GLY A 37 17.94 -4.81 8.48
C GLY A 37 18.53 -3.43 8.81
N ARG A 38 17.82 -2.34 8.52
CA ARG A 38 18.22 -0.97 8.87
C ARG A 38 17.31 -0.41 9.96
N THR A 39 17.90 0.24 10.96
CA THR A 39 17.14 1.07 11.91
C THR A 39 16.59 2.27 11.18
N ILE A 40 15.28 2.50 11.33
CA ILE A 40 14.60 3.65 10.76
C ILE A 40 14.47 4.71 11.85
N THR A 41 15.12 5.85 11.63
CA THR A 41 14.96 7.03 12.48
C THR A 41 13.72 7.78 12.05
N LYS A 42 12.85 8.14 13.00
CA LYS A 42 11.67 8.95 12.73
C LYS A 42 12.09 10.41 12.45
N ASN A 43 12.20 10.76 11.18
CA ASN A 43 12.48 12.10 10.67
C ASN A 43 11.49 12.43 9.53
N ASP A 44 11.62 13.63 8.95
CA ASP A 44 10.69 14.07 7.91
C ASP A 44 10.82 13.25 6.61
N GLU A 45 12.02 12.79 6.24
CA GLU A 45 12.21 11.87 5.11
C GLU A 45 11.49 10.53 5.31
N ALA A 46 11.52 9.99 6.53
CA ALA A 46 10.81 8.77 6.87
C ALA A 46 9.29 8.97 6.83
N LYS A 47 8.79 10.12 7.33
CA LYS A 47 7.37 10.48 7.24
C LYS A 47 6.91 10.62 5.79
N ASP A 48 7.67 11.32 4.96
CA ASP A 48 7.37 11.49 3.53
C ASP A 48 7.39 10.16 2.78
N THR A 49 8.27 9.24 3.17
CA THR A 49 8.31 7.88 2.62
C THR A 49 7.06 7.10 2.99
N VAL A 50 6.65 7.12 4.27
CA VAL A 50 5.42 6.46 4.71
C VAL A 50 4.19 7.11 4.06
N SER A 51 4.10 8.43 4.00
CA SER A 51 2.98 9.16 3.39
C SER A 51 2.77 8.77 1.93
N ARG A 52 3.83 8.74 1.11
CA ARG A 52 3.74 8.33 -0.30
C ARG A 52 3.27 6.89 -0.49
N ASN A 53 3.68 5.98 0.40
CA ASN A 53 3.21 4.59 0.36
C ASN A 53 1.75 4.48 0.82
N VAL A 54 1.33 5.25 1.81
CA VAL A 54 -0.09 5.33 2.22
C VAL A 54 -0.96 5.87 1.08
N GLU A 55 -0.52 6.91 0.38
CA GLU A 55 -1.20 7.45 -0.80
C GLU A 55 -1.32 6.40 -1.91
N HIS A 56 -0.24 5.69 -2.23
CA HIS A 56 -0.26 4.59 -3.19
C HIS A 56 -1.31 3.53 -2.82
N LEU A 57 -1.30 3.07 -1.56
CA LEU A 57 -2.24 2.06 -1.09
C LEU A 57 -3.69 2.53 -1.16
N LYS A 58 -3.99 3.79 -0.80
CA LYS A 58 -5.34 4.36 -0.92
C LYS A 58 -5.80 4.38 -2.38
N LEU A 59 -4.96 4.89 -3.28
CA LEU A 59 -5.27 4.97 -4.71
C LEU A 59 -5.51 3.59 -5.34
N MET A 60 -4.71 2.59 -4.95
CA MET A 60 -4.84 1.24 -5.46
C MET A 60 -6.04 0.52 -4.86
N ARG A 61 -6.23 0.55 -3.54
CA ARG A 61 -7.37 -0.08 -2.86
C ARG A 61 -8.72 0.37 -3.43
N ASP A 62 -8.84 1.63 -3.80
CA ASP A 62 -10.09 2.20 -4.29
C ASP A 62 -10.43 1.80 -5.74
N LYS A 63 -9.59 0.98 -6.39
CA LYS A 63 -9.89 0.43 -7.73
C LYS A 63 -10.97 -0.66 -7.67
N PRO A 64 -11.95 -0.64 -8.60
CA PRO A 64 -13.11 -1.54 -8.55
C PRO A 64 -12.77 -3.01 -8.88
N TRP A 65 -11.65 -3.26 -9.56
CA TRP A 65 -11.24 -4.61 -9.99
C TRP A 65 -10.70 -5.50 -8.85
N TRP A 66 -10.63 -4.99 -7.62
CA TRP A 66 -10.28 -5.80 -6.43
C TRP A 66 -11.43 -6.59 -5.83
N THR A 67 -12.60 -6.60 -6.47
CA THR A 67 -13.75 -7.41 -6.01
C THR A 67 -13.33 -8.88 -5.84
N GLY A 68 -13.45 -9.41 -4.62
CA GLY A 68 -13.07 -10.78 -4.29
C GLY A 68 -11.62 -10.96 -3.78
N TYR A 69 -10.82 -9.90 -3.71
CA TYR A 69 -9.49 -9.92 -3.12
C TYR A 69 -9.53 -9.57 -1.63
N GLU A 70 -8.58 -10.11 -0.86
CA GLU A 70 -8.36 -9.76 0.54
C GLU A 70 -7.51 -8.48 0.61
N LEU A 71 -7.98 -7.44 1.32
CA LEU A 71 -7.30 -6.15 1.46
C LEU A 71 -7.18 -5.68 2.92
N ALA A 72 -7.39 -6.55 3.92
CA ALA A 72 -7.26 -6.18 5.33
C ALA A 72 -5.84 -5.72 5.66
N ALA A 73 -4.82 -6.39 5.13
CA ALA A 73 -3.42 -5.98 5.32
C ALA A 73 -3.15 -4.56 4.79
N VAL A 74 -3.72 -4.25 3.63
CA VAL A 74 -3.64 -2.91 3.00
C VAL A 74 -4.32 -1.87 3.88
N ASN A 75 -5.54 -2.15 4.36
CA ASN A 75 -6.27 -1.24 5.24
C ASN A 75 -5.55 -1.00 6.57
N ALA A 76 -5.00 -2.06 7.18
CA ALA A 76 -4.22 -1.96 8.41
C ALA A 76 -2.96 -1.10 8.22
N ALA A 77 -2.23 -1.31 7.13
CA ALA A 77 -1.05 -0.50 6.79
C ALA A 77 -1.41 0.97 6.55
N ILE A 78 -2.51 1.25 5.83
CA ILE A 78 -3.02 2.63 5.66
C ILE A 78 -3.29 3.29 7.01
N THR A 79 -3.94 2.58 7.95
CA THR A 79 -4.23 3.11 9.29
C THR A 79 -2.94 3.37 10.08
N ALA A 80 -2.02 2.41 10.12
CA ALA A 80 -0.75 2.53 10.83
C ALA A 80 0.11 3.68 10.25
N GLY A 81 0.26 3.73 8.93
CA GLY A 81 1.05 4.76 8.25
C GLY A 81 0.45 6.16 8.32
N SER A 82 -0.89 6.28 8.36
CA SER A 82 -1.54 7.60 8.53
C SER A 82 -1.32 8.20 9.93
N ALA A 83 -0.92 7.40 10.91
CA ALA A 83 -0.62 7.82 12.28
C ALA A 83 0.89 7.99 12.55
N TYR A 84 1.75 7.68 11.57
CA TYR A 84 3.22 7.73 11.68
C TYR A 84 3.74 9.16 11.57
#